data_AF-A0A3D2FBV8-F1
#
_entry.id   AF-A0A3D2FBV8-F1
#
_cell.length_a   1.000
_cell.length_b   1.000
_cell.length_c   1.000
_cell.angle_alpha   90.00
_cell.angle_beta   90.00
_cell.angle_gamma   90.00
#
_symmetry.space_group_name_H-M   'P 1'
#
loop_
_entity.id
_entity.type
_entity.pdbx_description
1 polymer ?
#
loop_
_entity_poly.entity_id
_entity_poly.type
_entity_poly.pdbx_seq_one_letter_code
_entity_poly.pdbx_strand_id
1 'polypeptide(L)'
;MEHLGVPMSQTLPNLGLPVMQPSQAQKHVTHNEALNVLDAVTQLCVLDSTLTTPPLAQRGDRYLVPNGGVDAWENHEGALALFDGNVWLFVTAQVGWLAFDQSRGRYLHFDGGGWVELPQKTELANLQNVGINSTADATNRLSISAPASLYSHEGAGHQIKVNKASTADTASLLFQTNWSGHAEMGLNGSNSWSLKISPDGSSWQEAISFNSASGSVSGASVQSGPTDTTAGRLMRADYGYCPGNIIGGVGEVGGSPSGAIIERGSSVDGDFTRFADGTMICTSNVISADTNIVVGAAFKSATQTWTFPSGFIAPPVVSGGAVSDVANLWVSAGQATTSVSSAVAFAHVSATGGSFQLTAIGRWF
;
A
#
# COMPACT_ATOMS: atom_id res chain seq x y z
N MET A 1 30.13 59.31 -7.29
CA MET A 1 31.44 59.99 -7.12
C MET A 1 31.95 60.33 -8.50
N GLU A 2 31.75 61.57 -8.95
CA GLU A 2 32.63 62.15 -9.96
C GLU A 2 34.03 62.17 -9.36
N HIS A 3 34.96 61.44 -9.96
CA HIS A 3 36.36 61.53 -9.61
C HIS A 3 37.14 61.99 -10.84
N LEU A 4 37.51 63.29 -10.80
CA LEU A 4 38.67 63.90 -11.44
C LEU A 4 38.96 63.49 -12.88
N GLY A 5 38.45 64.30 -13.83
CA GLY A 5 39.13 64.79 -15.04
C GLY A 5 40.33 64.03 -15.65
N VAL A 6 40.28 62.70 -15.72
CA VAL A 6 41.20 61.90 -16.51
C VAL A 6 40.53 61.70 -17.88
N PRO A 7 41.11 62.18 -18.99
CA PRO A 7 40.53 61.99 -20.32
C PRO A 7 40.33 60.48 -20.59
N MET A 8 39.26 60.10 -21.29
CA MET A 8 38.89 58.71 -21.63
C MET A 8 40.05 57.85 -22.20
N SER A 9 41.14 58.46 -22.68
CA SER A 9 42.31 57.74 -23.19
C SER A 9 43.25 57.17 -22.10
N GLN A 10 42.94 57.32 -20.81
CA GLN A 10 43.79 56.86 -19.70
C GLN A 10 43.10 55.86 -18.75
N THR A 11 41.99 55.25 -19.16
CA THR A 11 41.34 54.16 -18.42
C THR A 11 41.16 52.92 -19.30
N LEU A 12 41.13 51.75 -18.64
CA LEU A 12 40.83 50.47 -19.27
C LEU A 12 39.32 50.26 -19.42
N PRO A 13 38.89 49.59 -20.50
CA PRO A 13 37.49 49.63 -20.95
C PRO A 13 36.51 48.84 -20.07
N ASN A 14 36.94 47.77 -19.38
CA ASN A 14 35.99 46.88 -18.71
C ASN A 14 35.73 47.29 -17.26
N LEU A 15 36.80 47.59 -16.52
CA LEU A 15 36.74 47.94 -15.09
C LEU A 15 37.05 49.42 -14.83
N GLY A 16 37.42 50.20 -15.86
CA GLY A 16 37.75 51.61 -15.69
C GLY A 16 39.08 51.84 -14.96
N LEU A 17 40.00 50.87 -14.97
CA LEU A 17 41.27 50.96 -14.24
C LEU A 17 42.16 52.07 -14.85
N PRO A 18 42.71 52.99 -14.04
CA PRO A 18 43.60 54.03 -14.53
C PRO A 18 44.96 53.46 -14.93
N VAL A 19 45.49 53.86 -16.08
CA VAL A 19 46.81 53.42 -16.56
C VAL A 19 47.91 54.40 -16.15
N MET A 20 49.14 53.90 -15.94
CA MET A 20 50.30 54.75 -15.71
C MET A 20 50.66 55.54 -16.96
N GLN A 21 50.97 56.83 -16.78
CA GLN A 21 51.37 57.72 -17.86
C GLN A 21 52.71 57.32 -18.51
N PRO A 22 52.91 57.65 -19.81
CA PRO A 22 54.20 57.49 -20.47
C PRO A 22 55.36 58.21 -19.75
N SER A 23 56.60 57.89 -20.12
CA SER A 23 57.83 58.51 -19.61
C SER A 23 58.18 58.22 -18.13
N GLN A 24 57.56 57.22 -17.51
CA GLN A 24 57.90 56.72 -16.17
C GLN A 24 59.02 55.68 -16.18
N ALA A 25 60.18 55.99 -16.77
CA ALA A 25 61.33 55.08 -16.90
C ALA A 25 60.95 53.66 -17.41
N GLN A 26 60.07 53.61 -18.41
CA GLN A 26 59.52 52.38 -19.03
C GLN A 26 58.70 51.45 -18.11
N LYS A 27 58.53 51.74 -16.81
CA LYS A 27 57.69 50.94 -15.89
C LYS A 27 56.21 50.88 -16.28
N HIS A 28 55.74 51.94 -16.96
CA HIS A 28 54.38 52.03 -17.48
C HIS A 28 54.06 50.90 -18.48
N VAL A 29 55.06 50.38 -19.20
CA VAL A 29 54.83 49.30 -20.18
C VAL A 29 54.39 48.02 -19.48
N THR A 30 55.23 47.47 -18.61
CA THR A 30 54.97 46.19 -17.93
C THR A 30 53.78 46.24 -16.97
N HIS A 31 53.56 47.38 -16.32
CA HIS A 31 52.44 47.50 -15.38
C HIS A 31 51.10 47.69 -16.10
N ASN A 32 51.04 48.51 -17.16
CA ASN A 32 49.80 48.67 -17.90
C ASN A 32 49.41 47.37 -18.62
N GLU A 33 50.39 46.58 -19.06
CA GLU A 33 50.17 45.22 -19.55
C GLU A 33 49.54 44.31 -18.48
N ALA A 34 50.07 44.33 -17.25
CA ALA A 34 49.46 43.59 -16.14
C ALA A 34 48.03 44.07 -15.82
N LEU A 35 47.78 45.39 -15.89
CA LEU A 35 46.44 45.94 -15.72
C LEU A 35 45.48 45.53 -16.85
N ASN A 36 45.95 45.45 -18.10
CA ASN A 36 45.16 44.93 -19.22
C ASN A 36 44.73 43.49 -19.00
N VAL A 37 45.64 42.64 -18.50
CA VAL A 37 45.29 41.25 -18.15
C VAL A 37 44.24 41.24 -17.04
N LEU A 38 44.41 42.04 -15.98
CA LEU A 38 43.43 42.12 -14.88
C LEU A 38 42.06 42.63 -15.36
N ASP A 39 42.01 43.65 -16.21
CA ASP A 39 40.79 44.19 -16.81
C ASP A 39 40.08 43.17 -17.71
N ALA A 40 40.85 42.30 -18.38
CA ALA A 40 40.32 41.23 -19.20
C ALA A 40 39.67 40.11 -18.36
N VAL A 41 40.38 39.64 -17.33
CA VAL A 41 40.03 38.38 -16.63
C VAL A 41 39.18 38.57 -15.38
N THR A 42 39.12 39.77 -14.82
CA THR A 42 38.34 40.03 -13.60
C THR A 42 36.86 40.19 -13.95
N GLN A 43 35.98 39.52 -13.19
CA GLN A 43 34.55 39.44 -13.51
C GLN A 43 34.32 39.09 -14.99
N LEU A 44 35.01 38.04 -15.45
CA LEU A 44 35.11 37.67 -16.85
C LEU A 44 33.72 37.45 -17.47
N CYS A 45 33.35 38.34 -18.37
CA CYS A 45 32.09 38.34 -19.08
C CYS A 45 32.41 38.53 -20.57
N VAL A 46 32.09 37.51 -21.36
CA VAL A 46 32.36 37.48 -22.81
C VAL A 46 31.07 37.67 -23.57
N LEU A 47 31.16 38.28 -24.75
CA LEU A 47 30.00 38.52 -25.61
C LEU A 47 29.56 37.24 -26.31
N ASP A 48 30.50 36.41 -26.72
CA ASP A 48 30.25 35.09 -27.30
C ASP A 48 31.46 34.17 -27.06
N SER A 49 31.23 32.85 -27.05
CA SER A 49 32.28 31.83 -26.87
C SER A 49 32.34 30.77 -27.98
N THR A 50 31.55 30.95 -29.03
CA THR A 50 31.31 29.99 -30.10
C THR A 50 31.64 30.53 -31.49
N LEU A 51 31.80 31.85 -31.64
CA LEU A 51 32.26 32.46 -32.89
C LEU A 51 33.64 31.93 -33.27
N THR A 52 33.81 31.42 -34.49
CA THR A 52 35.11 30.99 -35.00
C THR A 52 35.82 32.10 -35.78
N THR A 53 35.09 33.12 -36.23
CA THR A 53 35.62 34.28 -36.96
C THR A 53 35.51 35.54 -36.10
N PRO A 54 36.59 36.33 -35.95
CA PRO A 54 36.56 37.58 -35.19
C PRO A 54 35.50 38.55 -35.75
N PRO A 55 34.56 39.05 -34.93
CA PRO A 55 33.56 40.01 -35.37
C PRO A 55 34.12 41.44 -35.46
N LEU A 56 33.31 42.38 -35.95
CA LEU A 56 33.57 43.81 -35.78
C LEU A 56 33.41 44.18 -34.30
N ALA A 57 34.53 44.22 -33.58
CA ALA A 57 34.59 44.43 -32.15
C ALA A 57 34.85 45.91 -31.77
N GLN A 58 34.39 46.30 -30.60
CA GLN A 58 34.70 47.56 -29.93
C GLN A 58 35.79 47.36 -28.88
N ARG A 59 36.52 48.43 -28.55
CA ARG A 59 37.54 48.39 -27.51
C ARG A 59 36.91 47.92 -26.18
N GLY A 60 37.42 46.82 -25.63
CA GLY A 60 36.90 46.19 -24.41
C GLY A 60 36.09 44.92 -24.66
N ASP A 61 35.68 44.66 -25.90
CA ASP A 61 34.94 43.44 -26.21
C ASP A 61 35.80 42.21 -25.95
N ARG A 62 35.20 41.25 -25.25
CA ARG A 62 35.83 39.99 -24.85
C ARG A 62 35.10 38.82 -25.47
N TYR A 63 35.84 37.88 -26.01
CA TYR A 63 35.35 36.64 -26.61
C TYR A 63 36.19 35.47 -26.14
N LEU A 64 35.62 34.27 -26.12
CA LEU A 64 36.41 33.05 -26.02
C LEU A 64 36.65 32.51 -27.41
N VAL A 65 37.90 32.19 -27.73
CA VAL A 65 38.25 31.61 -29.02
C VAL A 65 37.92 30.11 -28.96
N PRO A 66 36.91 29.61 -29.69
CA PRO A 66 36.63 28.18 -29.76
C PRO A 66 37.69 27.47 -30.60
N ASN A 67 37.61 26.14 -30.64
CA ASN A 67 38.44 25.36 -31.54
C ASN A 67 38.13 25.71 -33.02
N GLY A 68 39.16 25.89 -33.85
CA GLY A 68 38.99 26.27 -35.26
C GLY A 68 38.78 27.76 -35.48
N GLY A 69 39.36 28.61 -34.63
CA GLY A 69 39.44 30.06 -34.85
C GLY A 69 40.17 30.39 -36.17
N VAL A 70 39.69 31.40 -36.88
CA VAL A 70 40.27 31.86 -38.15
C VAL A 70 40.71 33.32 -38.08
N ASP A 71 41.38 33.80 -39.13
CA ASP A 71 41.89 35.17 -39.23
C ASP A 71 42.75 35.54 -38.01
N ALA A 72 42.42 36.64 -37.33
CA ALA A 72 43.16 37.08 -36.15
C ALA A 72 43.09 36.09 -34.96
N TRP A 73 42.17 35.12 -34.98
CA TRP A 73 42.00 34.12 -33.93
C TRP A 73 42.67 32.76 -34.25
N GLU A 74 43.38 32.65 -35.38
CA GLU A 74 44.11 31.44 -35.75
C GLU A 74 45.20 31.08 -34.72
N ASN A 75 45.28 29.81 -34.31
CA ASN A 75 46.22 29.29 -33.30
C ASN A 75 46.03 29.84 -31.87
N HIS A 76 44.86 30.40 -31.56
CA HIS A 76 44.53 30.94 -30.24
C HIS A 76 43.37 30.20 -29.55
N GLU A 77 43.18 28.92 -29.85
CA GLU A 77 42.09 28.10 -29.31
C GLU A 77 42.10 28.06 -27.78
N GLY A 78 40.93 28.27 -27.17
CA GLY A 78 40.74 28.28 -25.72
C GLY A 78 41.20 29.57 -25.02
N ALA A 79 41.86 30.50 -25.72
CA ALA A 79 42.25 31.78 -25.15
C ALA A 79 41.07 32.74 -24.98
N LEU A 80 41.22 33.67 -24.04
CA LEU A 80 40.38 34.86 -23.94
C LEU A 80 40.91 35.91 -24.92
N ALA A 81 40.11 36.26 -25.92
CA ALA A 81 40.40 37.34 -26.86
C ALA A 81 39.79 38.65 -26.34
N LEU A 82 40.61 39.69 -26.18
CA LEU A 82 40.22 41.06 -25.85
C LEU A 82 40.57 41.96 -27.02
N PHE A 83 39.62 42.75 -27.52
CA PHE A 83 39.92 43.76 -28.52
C PHE A 83 40.34 45.08 -27.87
N ASP A 84 41.55 45.58 -28.15
CA ASP A 84 42.08 46.80 -27.52
C ASP A 84 41.68 48.10 -28.25
N GLY A 85 41.01 47.95 -29.40
CA GLY A 85 40.62 49.03 -30.32
C GLY A 85 41.36 48.99 -31.65
N ASN A 86 42.51 48.32 -31.72
CA ASN A 86 43.34 48.17 -32.93
C ASN A 86 43.67 46.70 -33.22
N VAL A 87 44.00 45.92 -32.19
CA VAL A 87 44.43 44.52 -32.30
C VAL A 87 43.72 43.63 -31.28
N TRP A 88 43.73 42.33 -31.54
CA TRP A 88 43.30 41.32 -30.59
C TRP A 88 44.45 40.96 -29.65
N LEU A 89 44.19 41.05 -28.35
CA LEU A 89 45.06 40.58 -27.28
C LEU A 89 44.54 39.23 -26.77
N PHE A 90 45.42 38.25 -26.62
CA PHE A 90 45.05 36.91 -26.18
C PHE A 90 45.62 36.63 -24.80
N VAL A 91 44.75 36.23 -23.88
CA VAL A 91 45.11 35.77 -22.55
C VAL A 91 44.85 34.28 -22.47
N THR A 92 45.88 33.49 -22.19
CA THR A 92 45.74 32.04 -21.98
C THR A 92 44.90 31.77 -20.73
N ALA A 93 43.78 31.06 -20.90
CA ALA A 93 42.93 30.66 -19.79
C ALA A 93 43.65 29.66 -18.87
N GLN A 94 43.42 29.76 -17.56
CA GLN A 94 43.94 28.80 -16.59
C GLN A 94 42.81 27.93 -16.04
N VAL A 95 43.16 26.70 -15.64
CA VAL A 95 42.23 25.73 -15.05
C VAL A 95 41.49 26.38 -13.87
N GLY A 96 40.16 26.27 -13.89
CA GLY A 96 39.28 26.81 -12.84
C GLY A 96 38.80 28.24 -13.08
N TRP A 97 39.21 28.91 -14.15
CA TRP A 97 38.63 30.21 -14.53
C TRP A 97 37.14 30.05 -14.85
N LEU A 98 36.35 31.07 -14.47
CA LEU A 98 34.93 31.15 -14.74
C LEU A 98 34.65 32.34 -15.66
N ALA A 99 33.88 32.12 -16.72
CA ALA A 99 33.42 33.15 -17.63
C ALA A 99 31.89 33.11 -17.75
N PHE A 100 31.24 34.27 -17.80
CA PHE A 100 29.84 34.34 -18.21
C PHE A 100 29.76 34.64 -19.71
N ASP A 101 29.13 33.75 -20.47
CA ASP A 101 28.83 33.95 -21.88
C ASP A 101 27.46 34.60 -22.04
N GLN A 102 27.46 35.84 -22.54
CA GLN A 102 26.25 36.64 -22.72
C GLN A 102 25.37 36.13 -23.85
N SER A 103 25.92 35.57 -24.94
CA SER A 103 25.10 35.12 -26.07
C SER A 103 24.23 33.93 -25.71
N ARG A 104 24.70 33.08 -24.80
CA ARG A 104 23.99 31.89 -24.32
C ARG A 104 23.36 32.05 -22.93
N GLY A 105 23.77 33.06 -22.16
CA GLY A 105 23.31 33.26 -20.78
C GLY A 105 23.76 32.13 -19.86
N ARG A 106 25.03 31.72 -19.97
CA ARG A 106 25.59 30.55 -19.27
C ARG A 106 26.95 30.86 -18.67
N TYR A 107 27.27 30.21 -17.55
CA TYR A 107 28.63 30.19 -17.04
C TYR A 107 29.42 29.04 -17.66
N LEU A 108 30.66 29.33 -18.04
CA LEU A 108 31.65 28.38 -18.51
C LEU A 108 32.78 28.29 -17.47
N HIS A 109 33.38 27.11 -17.34
CA HIS A 109 34.62 26.92 -16.61
C HIS A 109 35.69 26.37 -17.54
N PHE A 110 36.94 26.78 -17.35
CA PHE A 110 38.06 26.22 -18.11
C PHE A 110 38.59 24.97 -17.39
N ASP A 111 38.52 23.81 -18.02
CA ASP A 111 38.90 22.50 -17.43
C ASP A 111 40.36 22.10 -17.74
N GLY A 112 41.06 22.89 -18.55
CA GLY A 112 42.42 22.63 -19.04
C GLY A 112 42.48 22.05 -20.45
N GLY A 113 41.37 21.50 -20.97
CA GLY A 113 41.20 21.11 -22.36
C GLY A 113 40.38 22.14 -23.17
N GLY A 114 39.54 22.93 -22.51
CA GLY A 114 38.76 23.99 -23.12
C GLY A 114 37.78 24.65 -22.16
N TRP A 115 36.93 25.52 -22.69
CA TRP A 115 35.81 26.11 -21.94
C TRP A 115 34.60 25.20 -21.99
N VAL A 116 34.17 24.70 -20.83
CA VAL A 116 33.05 23.78 -20.68
C VAL A 116 31.94 24.44 -19.88
N GLU A 117 30.69 24.27 -20.31
CA GLU A 117 29.53 24.82 -19.59
C GLU A 117 29.45 24.23 -18.18
N LEU A 118 29.27 25.09 -17.18
CA LEU A 118 29.02 24.62 -15.83
C LEU A 118 27.69 23.85 -15.83
N PRO A 119 27.64 22.62 -15.27
CA PRO A 119 26.42 21.83 -15.22
C PRO A 119 25.28 22.67 -14.65
N GLN A 120 24.20 22.80 -15.41
CA GLN A 120 22.99 23.38 -14.85
C GLN A 120 22.57 22.48 -13.67
N LYS A 121 22.16 23.09 -12.55
CA LYS A 121 21.61 22.38 -11.37
C LYS A 121 20.31 21.60 -11.66
N THR A 122 20.03 21.27 -12.91
CA THR A 122 18.84 20.55 -13.39
C THR A 122 19.02 19.04 -13.42
N GLU A 123 20.25 18.51 -13.45
CA GLU A 123 20.48 17.06 -13.29
C GLU A 123 20.77 16.71 -11.84
N LEU A 124 19.71 16.36 -11.10
CA LEU A 124 19.78 15.84 -9.73
C LEU A 124 19.91 14.30 -9.71
N ALA A 125 20.51 13.72 -10.74
CA ALA A 125 20.74 12.28 -10.82
C ALA A 125 21.88 11.86 -9.88
N ASN A 126 21.76 10.68 -9.26
CA ASN A 126 22.78 10.08 -8.40
C ASN A 126 23.23 10.94 -7.21
N LEU A 127 22.37 11.82 -6.70
CA LEU A 127 22.64 12.54 -5.46
C LEU A 127 22.88 11.54 -4.32
N GLN A 128 23.98 11.73 -3.59
CA GLN A 128 24.31 10.89 -2.44
C GLN A 128 23.30 11.06 -1.30
N ASN A 129 22.87 12.31 -1.06
CA ASN A 129 22.01 12.71 0.04
C ASN A 129 21.11 13.89 -0.36
N VAL A 130 19.85 13.86 0.08
CA VAL A 130 18.87 14.94 -0.09
C VAL A 130 18.18 15.19 1.25
N GLY A 131 18.46 16.34 1.86
CA GLY A 131 17.85 16.79 3.11
C GLY A 131 16.93 17.99 2.90
N ILE A 132 15.68 17.92 3.38
CA ILE A 132 14.74 19.04 3.39
C ILE A 132 14.45 19.40 4.86
N ASN A 133 14.98 20.53 5.32
CA ASN A 133 14.90 21.00 6.72
C ASN A 133 15.40 19.94 7.74
N SER A 134 16.22 19.00 7.28
CA SER A 134 16.79 17.89 8.04
C SER A 134 18.12 17.51 7.42
N THR A 135 19.01 16.91 8.22
CA THR A 135 20.26 16.34 7.71
C THR A 135 19.99 14.92 7.22
N ALA A 136 20.35 14.64 5.96
CA ALA A 136 20.36 13.29 5.42
C ALA A 136 21.69 12.60 5.73
N ASP A 137 21.68 11.29 5.90
CA ASP A 137 22.85 10.50 6.30
C ASP A 137 23.01 9.23 5.42
N ALA A 138 24.00 8.39 5.71
CA ALA A 138 24.28 7.20 4.91
C ALA A 138 23.14 6.17 4.90
N THR A 139 22.29 6.19 5.93
CA THR A 139 21.10 5.35 6.11
C THR A 139 19.86 6.04 5.53
N ASN A 140 19.58 7.26 5.97
CA ASN A 140 18.45 8.09 5.54
C ASN A 140 18.88 9.05 4.44
N ARG A 141 19.12 8.52 3.23
CA ARG A 141 19.62 9.32 2.11
C ARG A 141 18.62 10.36 1.61
N LEU A 142 17.32 10.14 1.81
CA LEU A 142 16.28 11.16 1.70
C LEU A 142 15.72 11.41 3.11
N SER A 143 15.92 12.62 3.64
CA SER A 143 15.48 13.01 4.98
C SER A 143 14.65 14.29 4.91
N ILE A 144 13.43 14.26 5.42
CA ILE A 144 12.47 15.37 5.33
C ILE A 144 11.91 15.68 6.72
N SER A 145 12.09 16.91 7.18
CA SER A 145 11.44 17.43 8.38
C SER A 145 10.49 18.56 7.98
N ALA A 146 9.24 18.22 7.72
CA ALA A 146 8.23 19.17 7.24
C ALA A 146 6.84 18.77 7.76
N PRO A 147 5.86 19.70 7.79
CA PRO A 147 4.48 19.36 8.12
C PRO A 147 3.84 18.32 7.20
N ALA A 148 4.28 18.23 5.93
CA ALA A 148 3.79 17.26 4.96
C ALA A 148 4.83 16.95 3.86
N SER A 149 4.68 15.79 3.21
CA SER A 149 5.37 15.40 1.98
C SER A 149 4.32 14.96 0.95
N LEU A 150 4.27 15.63 -0.20
CA LEU A 150 3.30 15.33 -1.27
C LEU A 150 3.98 14.60 -2.42
N TYR A 151 3.44 13.43 -2.77
CA TYR A 151 3.80 12.68 -3.96
C TYR A 151 2.62 12.72 -4.94
N SER A 152 2.71 13.57 -5.98
CA SER A 152 1.63 13.80 -6.95
C SER A 152 1.79 12.97 -8.23
N HIS A 153 0.72 12.91 -9.02
CA HIS A 153 0.68 12.20 -10.30
C HIS A 153 0.73 13.15 -11.51
N GLU A 154 1.15 12.62 -12.66
CA GLU A 154 1.13 13.30 -13.97
C GLU A 154 -0.12 12.93 -14.79
N GLY A 155 -1.18 12.39 -14.16
CA GLY A 155 -2.45 12.03 -14.80
C GLY A 155 -2.97 10.68 -14.34
N ALA A 156 -2.64 9.60 -15.06
CA ALA A 156 -3.24 8.28 -14.85
C ALA A 156 -2.87 7.59 -13.52
N GLY A 157 -1.76 7.98 -12.86
CA GLY A 157 -1.37 7.41 -11.57
C GLY A 157 0.03 7.80 -11.08
N HIS A 158 0.38 7.35 -9.88
CA HIS A 158 1.69 7.50 -9.24
C HIS A 158 2.03 6.20 -8.47
N GLN A 159 3.30 5.80 -8.44
CA GLN A 159 3.75 4.59 -7.75
C GLN A 159 5.00 4.86 -6.91
N ILE A 160 4.97 4.42 -5.65
CA ILE A 160 6.16 4.29 -4.81
C ILE A 160 6.58 2.82 -4.85
N LYS A 161 7.75 2.53 -5.43
CA LYS A 161 8.30 1.17 -5.52
C LYS A 161 9.32 0.99 -4.40
N VAL A 162 9.00 0.14 -3.43
CA VAL A 162 9.90 -0.27 -2.35
C VAL A 162 10.34 -1.70 -2.63
N ASN A 163 11.63 -1.88 -2.91
CA ASN A 163 12.19 -3.17 -3.30
C ASN A 163 13.13 -3.71 -2.23
N LYS A 164 13.14 -5.04 -2.06
CA LYS A 164 14.07 -5.76 -1.18
C LYS A 164 14.89 -6.77 -1.98
N ALA A 165 16.10 -7.07 -1.53
CA ALA A 165 17.05 -7.91 -2.27
C ALA A 165 16.70 -9.41 -2.22
N SER A 166 16.15 -9.88 -1.10
CA SER A 166 15.81 -11.28 -0.88
C SER A 166 14.47 -11.46 -0.16
N THR A 167 14.00 -12.71 -0.05
CA THR A 167 12.74 -13.02 0.66
C THR A 167 12.80 -12.65 2.14
N ALA A 168 13.94 -12.86 2.80
CA ALA A 168 14.12 -12.62 4.23
C ALA A 168 14.33 -11.14 4.61
N ASP A 169 14.53 -10.27 3.62
CA ASP A 169 14.71 -8.84 3.86
C ASP A 169 13.37 -8.13 4.14
N THR A 170 13.47 -6.85 4.47
CA THR A 170 12.31 -5.98 4.75
C THR A 170 12.17 -4.87 3.70
N ALA A 171 10.97 -4.71 3.16
CA ALA A 171 10.55 -3.56 2.38
C ALA A 171 9.23 -3.04 2.96
N SER A 172 9.27 -1.94 3.71
CA SER A 172 8.15 -1.51 4.55
C SER A 172 8.04 0.00 4.73
N LEU A 173 6.92 0.41 5.32
CA LEU A 173 6.68 1.73 5.88
C LEU A 173 6.54 1.59 7.40
N LEU A 174 7.39 2.28 8.14
CA LEU A 174 7.44 2.28 9.61
C LEU A 174 6.82 3.58 10.15
N PHE A 175 5.82 3.45 11.01
CA PHE A 175 5.15 4.56 11.69
C PHE A 175 5.71 4.69 13.11
N GLN A 176 6.12 5.91 13.47
CA GLN A 176 6.86 6.17 14.71
C GLN A 176 6.32 7.39 15.48
N THR A 177 6.52 7.36 16.80
CA THR A 177 6.39 8.53 17.69
C THR A 177 7.68 8.66 18.48
N ASN A 178 8.31 9.84 18.47
CA ASN A 178 9.56 10.10 19.21
C ASN A 178 10.63 9.01 18.98
N TRP A 179 10.86 8.64 17.71
CA TRP A 179 11.81 7.60 17.29
C TRP A 179 11.49 6.17 17.75
N SER A 180 10.36 5.92 18.40
CA SER A 180 9.87 4.57 18.70
C SER A 180 8.88 4.10 17.65
N GLY A 181 9.08 2.88 17.13
CA GLY A 181 8.19 2.26 16.15
C GLY A 181 6.90 1.71 16.78
N HIS A 182 5.76 1.91 16.13
CA HIS A 182 4.47 1.44 16.65
C HIS A 182 3.68 0.59 15.66
N ALA A 183 3.85 0.83 14.36
CA ALA A 183 3.27 0.01 13.31
C ALA A 183 4.22 -0.06 12.12
N GLU A 184 4.31 -1.22 11.49
CA GLU A 184 5.13 -1.41 10.30
C GLU A 184 4.35 -2.25 9.28
N MET A 185 4.16 -1.72 8.07
CA MET A 185 3.43 -2.41 7.01
C MET A 185 4.30 -2.62 5.77
N GLY A 186 4.21 -3.79 5.15
CA GLY A 186 4.96 -4.11 3.94
C GLY A 186 5.32 -5.59 3.85
N LEU A 187 6.47 -5.87 3.24
CA LEU A 187 7.03 -7.21 3.14
C LEU A 187 8.09 -7.38 4.23
N ASN A 188 7.70 -7.90 5.40
CA ASN A 188 8.54 -7.94 6.59
C ASN A 188 9.15 -9.34 6.82
N GLY A 189 10.29 -9.63 6.18
CA GLY A 189 10.94 -10.95 6.32
C GLY A 189 10.25 -12.07 5.55
N SER A 190 9.34 -11.71 4.64
CA SER A 190 8.55 -12.61 3.80
C SER A 190 8.21 -11.92 2.48
N ASN A 191 7.60 -12.66 1.55
CA ASN A 191 6.95 -12.11 0.35
C ASN A 191 5.44 -11.88 0.54
N SER A 192 4.89 -12.27 1.70
CA SER A 192 3.52 -11.93 2.10
C SER A 192 3.46 -10.49 2.63
N TRP A 193 2.39 -9.77 2.34
CA TRP A 193 2.15 -8.46 2.93
C TRP A 193 1.69 -8.65 4.38
N SER A 194 2.28 -7.89 5.29
CA SER A 194 1.96 -7.93 6.72
C SER A 194 1.84 -6.55 7.31
N LEU A 195 1.08 -6.45 8.40
CA LEU A 195 1.07 -5.35 9.34
C LEU A 195 1.52 -5.86 10.70
N LYS A 196 2.64 -5.34 11.18
CA LYS A 196 3.14 -5.56 12.54
C LYS A 196 2.80 -4.36 13.41
N ILE A 197 2.55 -4.60 14.68
CA ILE A 197 2.37 -3.55 15.70
C ILE A 197 3.33 -3.78 16.86
N SER A 198 3.71 -2.69 17.53
CA SER A 198 4.60 -2.73 18.68
C SER A 198 4.16 -1.72 19.75
N PRO A 199 4.08 -2.14 21.03
CA PRO A 199 3.81 -1.21 22.12
C PRO A 199 5.02 -0.32 22.47
N ASP A 200 6.24 -0.73 22.13
CA ASP A 200 7.49 -0.16 22.67
C ASP A 200 8.59 0.09 21.63
N GLY A 201 8.37 -0.28 20.36
CA GLY A 201 9.35 -0.19 19.27
C GLY A 201 10.35 -1.33 19.18
N SER A 202 10.31 -2.27 20.14
CA SER A 202 11.27 -3.38 20.24
C SER A 202 10.58 -4.75 20.18
N SER A 203 9.42 -4.88 20.83
CA SER A 203 8.58 -6.06 20.87
C SER A 203 7.57 -5.98 19.73
N TRP A 204 7.75 -6.78 18.69
CA TRP A 204 6.89 -6.75 17.51
C TRP A 204 5.98 -7.98 17.44
N GLN A 205 4.70 -7.76 17.13
CA GLN A 205 3.75 -8.81 16.82
C GLN A 205 3.18 -8.60 15.42
N GLU A 206 3.11 -9.67 14.63
CA GLU A 206 2.42 -9.67 13.34
C GLU A 206 0.90 -9.70 13.61
N ALA A 207 0.24 -8.55 13.45
CA ALA A 207 -1.19 -8.42 13.72
C ALA A 207 -2.01 -9.10 12.62
N ILE A 208 -1.67 -8.81 11.36
CA ILE A 208 -2.35 -9.33 10.16
C ILE A 208 -1.30 -9.62 9.10
N SER A 209 -1.45 -10.74 8.40
CA SER A 209 -0.62 -11.14 7.26
C SER A 209 -1.48 -11.81 6.20
N PHE A 210 -1.23 -11.47 4.94
CA PHE A 210 -1.90 -12.00 3.77
C PHE A 210 -0.94 -12.93 3.03
N ASN A 211 -1.25 -14.23 3.04
CA ASN A 211 -0.44 -15.21 2.36
C ASN A 211 -0.39 -14.90 0.85
N SER A 212 0.82 -14.72 0.32
CA SER A 212 1.02 -14.32 -1.07
C SER A 212 0.56 -15.35 -2.11
N ALA A 213 0.39 -16.62 -1.73
CA ALA A 213 -0.04 -17.68 -2.64
C ALA A 213 -1.54 -17.95 -2.54
N SER A 214 -2.09 -18.05 -1.32
CA SER A 214 -3.50 -18.41 -1.10
C SER A 214 -4.44 -17.20 -0.94
N GLY A 215 -3.91 -16.00 -0.65
CA GLY A 215 -4.70 -14.84 -0.27
C GLY A 215 -5.33 -14.93 1.12
N SER A 216 -5.07 -16.01 1.88
CA SER A 216 -5.63 -16.23 3.21
C SER A 216 -5.04 -15.25 4.23
N VAL A 217 -5.87 -14.81 5.17
CA VAL A 217 -5.48 -13.88 6.23
C VAL A 217 -5.15 -14.65 7.52
N SER A 218 -4.07 -14.25 8.19
CA SER A 218 -3.62 -14.79 9.48
C SER A 218 -3.01 -13.69 10.34
N GLY A 219 -2.55 -14.02 11.55
CA GLY A 219 -1.89 -13.07 12.47
C GLY A 219 -2.50 -13.08 13.87
N ALA A 220 -1.85 -12.41 14.81
CA ALA A 220 -2.27 -12.37 16.21
C ALA A 220 -3.66 -11.74 16.43
N SER A 221 -4.11 -10.91 15.48
CA SER A 221 -5.41 -10.25 15.48
C SER A 221 -6.48 -11.00 14.68
N VAL A 222 -6.22 -12.21 14.19
CA VAL A 222 -7.15 -13.03 13.39
C VAL A 222 -7.35 -14.37 14.08
N GLN A 223 -8.56 -14.95 14.01
CA GLN A 223 -8.81 -16.29 14.54
C GLN A 223 -7.78 -17.32 14.03
N SER A 224 -7.15 -18.01 14.96
CA SER A 224 -6.15 -19.06 14.71
C SER A 224 -6.79 -20.41 14.35
N GLY A 225 -8.05 -20.63 14.73
CA GLY A 225 -8.81 -21.84 14.45
C GLY A 225 -10.32 -21.65 14.68
N PRO A 226 -11.14 -22.66 14.37
CA PRO A 226 -12.60 -22.57 14.43
C PRO A 226 -13.16 -22.36 15.85
N THR A 227 -12.43 -22.81 16.87
CA THR A 227 -12.81 -22.65 18.30
C THR A 227 -12.22 -21.38 18.92
N ASP A 228 -11.50 -20.56 18.16
CA ASP A 228 -10.86 -19.35 18.68
C ASP A 228 -11.88 -18.23 18.89
N THR A 229 -12.34 -18.08 20.12
CA THR A 229 -13.27 -17.02 20.53
C THR A 229 -12.57 -15.88 21.26
N THR A 230 -11.26 -15.69 21.04
CA THR A 230 -10.48 -14.64 21.72
C THR A 230 -11.06 -13.26 21.40
N ALA A 231 -11.45 -12.51 22.43
CA ALA A 231 -12.03 -11.19 22.27
C ALA A 231 -11.08 -10.23 21.53
N GLY A 232 -11.62 -9.45 20.59
CA GLY A 232 -10.88 -8.46 19.80
C GLY A 232 -10.22 -8.99 18.52
N ARG A 233 -10.25 -10.32 18.26
CA ARG A 233 -9.78 -10.87 16.98
C ARG A 233 -10.83 -10.74 15.87
N LEU A 234 -10.35 -10.58 14.64
CA LEU A 234 -11.17 -10.68 13.43
C LEU A 234 -11.59 -12.13 13.18
N MET A 235 -12.88 -12.30 12.91
CA MET A 235 -13.48 -13.60 12.60
C MET A 235 -13.20 -13.99 11.15
N ARG A 236 -12.82 -15.25 10.91
CA ARG A 236 -12.68 -15.78 9.54
C ARG A 236 -14.01 -16.34 9.04
N ALA A 237 -14.28 -16.15 7.75
CA ALA A 237 -15.53 -16.60 7.13
C ALA A 237 -15.73 -18.13 7.16
N ASP A 238 -14.64 -18.91 7.15
CA ASP A 238 -14.70 -20.37 7.24
C ASP A 238 -14.89 -20.90 8.67
N TYR A 239 -14.70 -20.05 9.68
CA TYR A 239 -14.92 -20.38 11.09
C TYR A 239 -16.21 -19.79 11.63
N GLY A 240 -16.65 -18.66 11.06
CA GLY A 240 -17.80 -17.93 11.53
C GLY A 240 -19.11 -18.34 10.91
N TYR A 241 -20.16 -18.32 11.73
CA TYR A 241 -21.52 -18.46 11.26
C TYR A 241 -22.02 -17.14 10.66
N CYS A 242 -22.50 -17.21 9.42
CA CYS A 242 -23.05 -16.13 8.62
C CYS A 242 -24.26 -16.64 7.83
N PRO A 243 -25.04 -15.77 7.15
CA PRO A 243 -26.21 -16.22 6.39
C PRO A 243 -25.95 -17.36 5.40
N GLY A 244 -24.72 -17.50 4.89
CA GLY A 244 -24.33 -18.56 3.96
C GLY A 244 -24.11 -19.95 4.56
N ASN A 245 -23.98 -20.09 5.89
CA ASN A 245 -23.70 -21.37 6.55
C ASN A 245 -24.51 -21.62 7.83
N ILE A 246 -25.49 -20.77 8.16
CA ILE A 246 -26.41 -21.01 9.29
C ILE A 246 -27.31 -22.23 9.03
N ILE A 247 -27.76 -22.43 7.78
CA ILE A 247 -28.61 -23.56 7.38
C ILE A 247 -27.80 -24.50 6.48
N GLY A 248 -27.79 -25.79 6.79
CA GLY A 248 -27.04 -26.81 6.05
C GLY A 248 -26.94 -28.10 6.85
N GLY A 249 -26.08 -29.03 6.40
CA GLY A 249 -25.82 -30.25 7.17
C GLY A 249 -25.23 -29.90 8.53
N VAL A 250 -25.87 -30.35 9.61
CA VAL A 250 -25.35 -30.18 10.97
C VAL A 250 -24.39 -31.35 11.24
N GLY A 251 -23.25 -31.04 11.84
CA GLY A 251 -22.23 -32.03 12.18
C GLY A 251 -21.57 -31.68 13.51
N GLU A 252 -20.96 -32.67 14.14
CA GLU A 252 -20.29 -32.55 15.43
C GLU A 252 -19.03 -33.44 15.44
N VAL A 253 -17.96 -32.93 16.06
CA VAL A 253 -16.72 -33.66 16.33
C VAL A 253 -16.21 -33.35 17.74
N GLY A 254 -16.14 -34.36 18.62
CA GLY A 254 -15.58 -34.24 19.98
C GLY A 254 -16.31 -33.26 20.93
N GLY A 255 -17.63 -33.20 20.89
CA GLY A 255 -18.51 -32.22 21.53
C GLY A 255 -18.63 -30.87 20.83
N SER A 256 -17.98 -30.65 19.68
CA SER A 256 -17.92 -29.34 19.01
C SER A 256 -18.65 -29.34 17.67
N PRO A 257 -19.53 -28.35 17.39
CA PRO A 257 -20.16 -28.21 16.08
C PRO A 257 -19.13 -28.10 14.95
N SER A 258 -19.29 -28.91 13.90
CA SER A 258 -18.42 -28.95 12.72
C SER A 258 -19.14 -28.62 11.41
N GLY A 259 -20.45 -28.33 11.49
CA GLY A 259 -21.31 -28.04 10.34
C GLY A 259 -22.16 -26.79 10.57
N ALA A 260 -23.32 -26.73 9.90
CA ALA A 260 -24.29 -25.65 10.06
C ALA A 260 -24.92 -25.63 11.46
N ILE A 261 -25.66 -24.57 11.78
CA ILE A 261 -26.42 -24.46 13.04
C ILE A 261 -27.71 -25.28 12.96
N ILE A 262 -28.39 -25.25 11.82
CA ILE A 262 -29.70 -25.87 11.61
C ILE A 262 -29.70 -26.69 10.32
N GLU A 263 -30.14 -27.94 10.42
CA GLU A 263 -30.43 -28.81 9.27
C GLU A 263 -31.93 -29.05 9.22
N ARG A 264 -32.52 -29.00 8.02
CA ARG A 264 -33.89 -29.47 7.80
C ARG A 264 -33.89 -30.51 6.69
N GLY A 265 -34.69 -31.55 6.88
CA GLY A 265 -34.92 -32.56 5.86
C GLY A 265 -36.31 -33.17 5.98
N SER A 266 -36.70 -33.85 4.92
CA SER A 266 -38.01 -34.50 4.79
C SER A 266 -37.81 -35.89 4.21
N SER A 267 -38.68 -36.81 4.58
CA SER A 267 -38.76 -38.15 4.02
C SER A 267 -40.22 -38.56 3.88
N VAL A 268 -40.46 -39.78 3.37
CA VAL A 268 -41.79 -40.41 3.36
C VAL A 268 -42.39 -40.52 4.77
N ASP A 269 -41.55 -40.56 5.80
CA ASP A 269 -41.95 -40.73 7.19
C ASP A 269 -42.19 -39.39 7.94
N GLY A 270 -41.97 -38.25 7.28
CA GLY A 270 -42.19 -36.91 7.84
C GLY A 270 -40.96 -36.01 7.74
N ASP A 271 -40.93 -34.96 8.57
CA ASP A 271 -39.89 -33.92 8.57
C ASP A 271 -38.99 -34.01 9.80
N PHE A 272 -37.75 -33.57 9.67
CA PHE A 272 -36.84 -33.38 10.80
C PHE A 272 -36.16 -32.01 10.78
N THR A 273 -35.81 -31.53 11.96
CA THR A 273 -34.87 -30.42 12.18
C THR A 273 -33.80 -30.86 13.16
N ARG A 274 -32.52 -30.74 12.79
CA ARG A 274 -31.39 -30.91 13.71
C ARG A 274 -30.80 -29.56 14.06
N PHE A 275 -30.32 -29.46 15.28
CA PHE A 275 -29.61 -28.30 15.80
C PHE A 275 -28.18 -28.70 16.19
N ALA A 276 -27.25 -27.77 16.04
CA ALA A 276 -25.83 -27.96 16.37
C ALA A 276 -25.56 -28.29 17.85
N ASP A 277 -26.50 -28.01 18.74
CA ASP A 277 -26.42 -28.39 20.15
C ASP A 277 -26.69 -29.89 20.39
N GLY A 278 -27.13 -30.63 19.36
CA GLY A 278 -27.51 -32.04 19.42
C GLY A 278 -29.01 -32.30 19.49
N THR A 279 -29.83 -31.25 19.59
CA THR A 279 -31.29 -31.39 19.59
C THR A 279 -31.78 -31.80 18.21
N MET A 280 -32.68 -32.79 18.15
CA MET A 280 -33.41 -33.15 16.94
C MET A 280 -34.91 -33.17 17.22
N ILE A 281 -35.68 -32.59 16.30
CA ILE A 281 -37.14 -32.60 16.30
C ILE A 281 -37.58 -33.32 15.05
N CYS A 282 -38.35 -34.39 15.19
CA CYS A 282 -39.06 -35.03 14.08
C CYS A 282 -40.56 -34.75 14.19
N THR A 283 -41.23 -34.58 13.05
CA THR A 283 -42.68 -34.40 12.95
C THR A 283 -43.23 -35.39 11.93
N SER A 284 -44.28 -36.13 12.29
CA SER A 284 -44.90 -37.10 11.39
C SER A 284 -45.72 -36.42 10.30
N ASN A 285 -45.91 -37.11 9.19
CA ASN A 285 -47.05 -36.83 8.31
C ASN A 285 -48.38 -37.01 9.08
N VAL A 286 -49.49 -36.52 8.53
CA VAL A 286 -50.81 -36.74 9.11
C VAL A 286 -51.13 -38.23 9.10
N ILE A 287 -51.46 -38.79 10.27
CA ILE A 287 -51.77 -40.20 10.47
C ILE A 287 -53.29 -40.34 10.62
N SER A 288 -53.90 -41.12 9.75
CA SER A 288 -55.33 -41.47 9.85
C SER A 288 -55.57 -42.48 10.96
N ALA A 289 -56.64 -42.30 11.72
CA ALA A 289 -56.99 -43.14 12.84
C ALA A 289 -58.50 -43.18 13.06
N ASP A 290 -59.11 -44.30 12.68
CA ASP A 290 -60.51 -44.58 12.99
C ASP A 290 -60.62 -45.11 14.41
N THR A 291 -61.33 -44.40 15.28
CA THR A 291 -61.58 -44.82 16.66
C THR A 291 -62.84 -45.68 16.72
N ASN A 292 -62.75 -46.93 16.25
CA ASN A 292 -63.88 -47.86 16.14
C ASN A 292 -63.70 -49.15 16.96
N ILE A 293 -62.61 -49.27 17.71
CA ILE A 293 -62.33 -50.44 18.57
C ILE A 293 -62.78 -50.12 20.00
N VAL A 294 -63.74 -50.88 20.53
CA VAL A 294 -64.28 -50.68 21.88
C VAL A 294 -63.24 -50.97 22.97
N VAL A 295 -63.08 -50.06 23.94
CA VAL A 295 -62.27 -50.23 25.15
C VAL A 295 -62.99 -49.61 26.34
N GLY A 296 -63.66 -50.44 27.15
CA GLY A 296 -64.49 -49.96 28.26
C GLY A 296 -65.61 -49.04 27.76
N ALA A 297 -65.69 -47.82 28.29
CA ALA A 297 -66.65 -46.80 27.89
C ALA A 297 -66.14 -45.85 26.78
N ALA A 298 -64.98 -46.16 26.18
CA ALA A 298 -64.36 -45.37 25.13
C ALA A 298 -64.09 -46.23 23.88
N PHE A 299 -63.64 -45.58 22.81
CA PHE A 299 -63.19 -46.21 21.58
C PHE A 299 -61.73 -45.83 21.34
N LYS A 300 -60.96 -46.75 20.77
CA LYS A 300 -59.60 -46.50 20.31
C LYS A 300 -59.44 -46.85 18.84
N SER A 301 -58.36 -46.38 18.26
CA SER A 301 -57.87 -46.80 16.96
C SER A 301 -57.00 -48.06 17.05
N ALA A 302 -56.75 -48.69 15.91
CA ALA A 302 -55.64 -49.62 15.79
C ALA A 302 -54.32 -48.90 16.10
N THR A 303 -53.36 -49.61 16.70
CA THR A 303 -52.04 -49.05 17.00
C THR A 303 -51.36 -48.63 15.71
N GLN A 304 -51.05 -47.34 15.61
CA GLN A 304 -50.29 -46.77 14.51
C GLN A 304 -48.80 -46.85 14.85
N THR A 305 -47.99 -47.08 13.82
CA THR A 305 -46.53 -47.10 13.95
C THR A 305 -45.97 -45.97 13.10
N TRP A 306 -45.15 -45.13 13.71
CA TRP A 306 -44.46 -44.04 13.04
C TRP A 306 -42.95 -44.29 13.09
N THR A 307 -42.36 -44.55 11.93
CA THR A 307 -40.90 -44.53 11.75
C THR A 307 -40.43 -43.08 11.76
N PHE A 308 -39.35 -42.75 12.45
CA PHE A 308 -38.84 -41.39 12.44
C PHE A 308 -38.11 -41.09 11.12
N PRO A 309 -38.28 -39.88 10.56
CA PRO A 309 -37.58 -39.46 9.34
C PRO A 309 -36.06 -39.37 9.51
N SER A 310 -35.57 -39.32 10.75
CA SER A 310 -34.16 -39.50 11.11
C SER A 310 -34.07 -40.23 12.46
N GLY A 311 -33.08 -41.11 12.62
CA GLY A 311 -32.85 -41.84 13.87
C GLY A 311 -32.26 -40.96 14.97
N PHE A 312 -32.68 -41.23 16.22
CA PHE A 312 -32.11 -40.65 17.44
C PHE A 312 -31.05 -41.58 18.03
N ILE A 313 -30.13 -41.05 18.83
CA ILE A 313 -29.13 -41.88 19.56
C ILE A 313 -29.70 -42.55 20.82
N ALA A 314 -30.83 -42.04 21.33
CA ALA A 314 -31.57 -42.58 22.46
C ALA A 314 -33.07 -42.37 22.22
N PRO A 315 -33.96 -43.17 22.85
CA PRO A 315 -35.40 -42.99 22.72
C PRO A 315 -35.84 -41.54 23.00
N PRO A 316 -36.49 -40.86 22.03
CA PRO A 316 -36.96 -39.48 22.20
C PRO A 316 -38.23 -39.42 23.04
N VAL A 317 -38.58 -38.21 23.48
CA VAL A 317 -39.92 -37.93 24.02
C VAL A 317 -40.86 -37.69 22.86
N VAL A 318 -41.97 -38.45 22.82
CA VAL A 318 -42.98 -38.36 21.75
C VAL A 318 -44.27 -37.81 22.32
N SER A 319 -44.82 -36.79 21.65
CA SER A 319 -46.13 -36.21 21.93
C SER A 319 -46.95 -36.18 20.65
N GLY A 320 -48.28 -36.15 20.78
CA GLY A 320 -49.18 -36.12 19.64
C GLY A 320 -50.43 -35.30 19.91
N GLY A 321 -51.03 -34.80 18.84
CA GLY A 321 -52.25 -34.01 18.89
C GLY A 321 -53.17 -34.34 17.72
N ALA A 322 -54.47 -34.26 17.96
CA ALA A 322 -55.47 -34.37 16.89
C ALA A 322 -55.26 -33.25 15.88
N VAL A 323 -55.41 -33.58 14.59
CA VAL A 323 -55.45 -32.59 13.49
C VAL A 323 -56.81 -32.53 12.81
N SER A 324 -57.76 -33.34 13.29
CA SER A 324 -59.17 -33.31 12.92
C SER A 324 -60.04 -33.17 14.17
N ASP A 325 -61.19 -32.49 14.04
CA ASP A 325 -62.19 -32.38 15.11
C ASP A 325 -63.11 -33.60 15.22
N VAL A 326 -62.85 -34.67 14.47
CA VAL A 326 -63.64 -35.91 14.49
C VAL A 326 -63.63 -36.50 15.89
N ALA A 327 -64.81 -36.57 16.51
CA ALA A 327 -65.05 -37.16 17.83
C ALA A 327 -64.20 -36.59 18.99
N ASN A 328 -63.59 -35.40 18.82
CA ASN A 328 -62.66 -34.78 19.78
C ASN A 328 -61.59 -35.79 20.26
N LEU A 329 -60.94 -36.46 19.31
CA LEU A 329 -59.97 -37.51 19.61
C LEU A 329 -58.77 -36.99 20.42
N TRP A 330 -58.23 -37.81 21.31
CA TRP A 330 -56.96 -37.56 22.00
C TRP A 330 -55.96 -38.67 21.69
N VAL A 331 -54.68 -38.33 21.72
CA VAL A 331 -53.61 -39.22 21.29
C VAL A 331 -52.77 -39.63 22.48
N SER A 332 -52.51 -40.93 22.60
CA SER A 332 -51.49 -41.47 23.50
C SER A 332 -50.34 -41.99 22.65
N ALA A 333 -49.19 -41.34 22.76
CA ALA A 333 -47.94 -41.88 22.23
C ALA A 333 -47.51 -43.07 23.11
N GLY A 334 -47.16 -44.17 22.46
CA GLY A 334 -46.62 -45.37 23.08
C GLY A 334 -45.10 -45.30 23.26
N GLN A 335 -44.51 -46.43 23.61
CA GLN A 335 -43.07 -46.53 23.84
C GLN A 335 -42.28 -46.19 22.57
N ALA A 336 -41.34 -45.25 22.69
CA ALA A 336 -40.41 -44.89 21.63
C ALA A 336 -39.14 -45.75 21.68
N THR A 337 -38.60 -46.04 20.51
CA THR A 337 -37.23 -46.54 20.30
C THR A 337 -36.40 -45.42 19.68
N THR A 338 -35.17 -45.71 19.24
CA THR A 338 -34.33 -44.76 18.51
C THR A 338 -34.84 -44.44 17.10
N SER A 339 -35.72 -45.26 16.52
CA SER A 339 -36.11 -45.16 15.11
C SER A 339 -37.61 -45.18 14.86
N VAL A 340 -38.41 -45.57 15.86
CA VAL A 340 -39.85 -45.79 15.71
C VAL A 340 -40.56 -45.46 17.02
N SER A 341 -41.78 -44.93 16.94
CA SER A 341 -42.73 -44.91 18.04
C SER A 341 -44.09 -45.46 17.61
N SER A 342 -44.90 -45.86 18.59
CA SER A 342 -46.29 -46.25 18.36
C SER A 342 -47.23 -45.16 18.89
N ALA A 343 -48.46 -45.10 18.39
CA ALA A 343 -49.48 -44.22 18.93
C ALA A 343 -50.88 -44.82 18.78
N VAL A 344 -51.77 -44.43 19.67
CA VAL A 344 -53.19 -44.80 19.64
C VAL A 344 -54.01 -43.54 19.87
N ALA A 345 -54.92 -43.25 18.94
CA ALA A 345 -55.99 -42.28 19.15
C ALA A 345 -57.15 -42.92 19.91
N PHE A 346 -57.77 -42.14 20.79
CA PHE A 346 -58.92 -42.49 21.59
C PHE A 346 -60.03 -41.45 21.41
N ALA A 347 -61.28 -41.88 21.54
CA ALA A 347 -62.45 -41.02 21.51
C ALA A 347 -63.53 -41.56 22.46
N HIS A 348 -64.45 -40.68 22.87
CA HIS A 348 -65.61 -41.04 23.68
C HIS A 348 -66.76 -41.64 22.86
N VAL A 349 -66.69 -41.55 21.53
CA VAL A 349 -67.68 -42.05 20.57
C VAL A 349 -66.98 -42.73 19.39
N SER A 350 -67.59 -43.77 18.83
CA SER A 350 -67.07 -44.43 17.64
C SER A 350 -67.10 -43.48 16.45
N ALA A 351 -65.99 -43.36 15.72
CA ALA A 351 -65.90 -42.50 14.56
C ALA A 351 -64.88 -43.00 13.54
N THR A 352 -65.08 -42.59 12.29
CA THR A 352 -64.19 -42.82 11.15
C THR A 352 -63.71 -41.50 10.59
N GLY A 353 -62.52 -41.47 9.99
CA GLY A 353 -61.93 -40.26 9.41
C GLY A 353 -61.21 -39.35 10.41
N GLY A 354 -60.93 -39.85 11.63
CA GLY A 354 -60.07 -39.15 12.58
C GLY A 354 -58.62 -39.12 12.10
N SER A 355 -57.87 -38.08 12.50
CA SER A 355 -56.45 -37.98 12.18
C SER A 355 -55.67 -37.20 13.25
N PHE A 356 -54.37 -37.51 13.36
CA PHE A 356 -53.46 -36.87 14.29
C PHE A 356 -52.05 -36.72 13.71
N GLN A 357 -51.21 -35.94 14.37
CA GLN A 357 -49.77 -35.86 14.11
C GLN A 357 -48.97 -36.09 15.39
N LEU A 358 -47.74 -36.56 15.21
CA LEU A 358 -46.78 -36.81 16.27
C LEU A 358 -45.57 -35.90 16.11
N THR A 359 -44.97 -35.52 17.24
CA THR A 359 -43.69 -34.83 17.32
C THR A 359 -42.79 -35.62 18.28
N ALA A 360 -41.56 -35.88 17.86
CA ALA A 360 -40.53 -36.52 18.67
C ALA A 360 -39.38 -35.55 18.89
N ILE A 361 -38.96 -35.34 20.14
CA ILE A 361 -37.83 -34.48 20.51
C ILE A 361 -36.79 -35.31 21.26
N GLY A 362 -35.55 -35.27 20.79
CA GLY A 362 -34.45 -36.06 21.33
C GLY A 362 -33.08 -35.61 20.84
N ARG A 363 -32.09 -36.50 20.88
CA ARG A 363 -30.70 -36.23 20.51
C ARG A 363 -30.29 -36.99 19.24
N TRP A 364 -29.52 -36.35 18.36
CA TRP A 364 -29.00 -37.00 17.14
C TRP A 364 -27.51 -37.40 17.22
N PHE A 365 -26.79 -36.90 18.23
CA PHE A 365 -25.46 -37.37 18.66
C PHE A 365 -25.34 -37.41 20.18
#